data_AF-A0A940YJ58-F1
#
_entry.id   AF-A0A940YJ58-F1
#
_cell.length_a   1.000
_cell.length_b   1.000
_cell.length_c   1.000
_cell.angle_alpha   90.00
_cell.angle_beta   90.00
_cell.angle_gamma   90.00
#
_symmetry.space_group_name_H-M   'P 1'
#
loop_
_entity.id
_entity.type
_entity.pdbx_description
1 polymer ?
#
loop_
_entity_poly.entity_id
_entity_poly.type
_entity_poly.pdbx_seq_one_letter_code
_entity_poly.pdbx_strand_id
1 'polypeptide(L)'
;MDPRPHGLPVLSRQRSASLAWGLGGLLLALLLALRVDAGLAWDSQRLLRGAQPLGELALRNALAVQELVQQLPGRDEPGRIAAVNDFFNQRIGFRSDLDLYGVTDYWASPLETMARGAGDCEDFAIAKYFTLVAAGVSQKKLRLVYVRAMDLGLAVPHMVLAYYPTPDADPWVLDNLVPGLRPASARPDLTPVFSFNAEAIWEGVGSSPVKGSATERLSRWAAVLRKAREEGF
;
A
#
# COMPACT_ATOMS: atom_id res chain seq x y z
N MET A 1 -72.33 9.04 -67.89
CA MET A 1 -72.15 9.92 -66.71
C MET A 1 -71.83 9.00 -65.55
N ASP A 2 -70.59 8.55 -65.41
CA ASP A 2 -69.35 9.23 -64.99
C ASP A 2 -68.99 8.66 -63.59
N PRO A 3 -67.92 7.85 -63.47
CA PRO A 3 -67.55 7.12 -62.28
C PRO A 3 -66.49 7.89 -61.47
N ARG A 4 -66.48 7.76 -60.13
CA ARG A 4 -65.38 8.23 -59.27
C ARG A 4 -65.21 7.38 -58.00
N PRO A 5 -63.97 7.32 -57.43
CA PRO A 5 -63.30 6.04 -57.26
C PRO A 5 -62.70 5.78 -55.85
N HIS A 6 -62.20 4.54 -55.70
CA HIS A 6 -61.05 4.04 -54.93
C HIS A 6 -60.76 4.51 -53.50
N GLY A 7 -60.69 3.52 -52.60
CA GLY A 7 -59.80 3.51 -51.44
C GLY A 7 -59.53 2.08 -50.98
N LEU A 8 -58.37 1.52 -51.32
CA LEU A 8 -57.87 0.27 -50.72
C LEU A 8 -57.13 0.60 -49.42
N PRO A 9 -57.28 -0.19 -48.35
CA PRO A 9 -56.53 0.04 -47.12
C PRO A 9 -55.08 -0.43 -47.26
N VAL A 10 -54.16 0.46 -46.89
CA VAL A 10 -52.72 0.22 -46.82
C VAL A 10 -52.42 -0.69 -45.63
N LEU A 11 -51.83 -1.86 -45.89
CA LEU A 11 -51.26 -2.73 -44.86
C LEU A 11 -50.00 -2.08 -44.29
N SER A 12 -50.05 -1.68 -43.01
CA SER A 12 -48.89 -1.22 -42.26
C SER A 12 -47.95 -2.38 -41.95
N ARG A 13 -46.76 -2.40 -42.57
CA ARG A 13 -45.63 -3.24 -42.14
C ARG A 13 -45.11 -2.72 -40.78
N GLN A 14 -45.46 -3.38 -39.69
CA GLN A 14 -44.71 -3.25 -38.44
C GLN A 14 -43.36 -3.95 -38.63
N ARG A 15 -42.27 -3.17 -38.64
CA ARG A 15 -40.91 -3.67 -38.53
C ARG A 15 -40.60 -3.91 -37.05
N SER A 16 -40.62 -5.17 -36.63
CA SER A 16 -40.05 -5.62 -35.36
C SER A 16 -38.52 -5.56 -35.45
N ALA A 17 -37.93 -4.54 -34.87
CA ALA A 17 -36.48 -4.39 -34.74
C ALA A 17 -36.14 -4.01 -33.30
N SER A 18 -36.15 -4.98 -32.39
CA SER A 18 -35.75 -4.73 -31.01
C SER A 18 -35.51 -6.04 -30.27
N LEU A 19 -34.40 -6.73 -30.57
CA LEU A 19 -33.90 -7.81 -29.69
C LEU A 19 -32.37 -8.04 -29.77
N ALA A 20 -31.62 -7.34 -30.63
CA ALA A 20 -30.17 -7.54 -30.75
C ALA A 20 -29.31 -6.70 -29.78
N TRP A 21 -29.91 -5.81 -28.98
CA TRP A 21 -29.17 -4.85 -28.13
C TRP A 21 -28.96 -5.32 -26.67
N GLY A 22 -29.61 -6.42 -26.25
CA GLY A 22 -29.55 -6.87 -24.85
C GLY A 22 -28.28 -7.65 -24.51
N LEU A 23 -27.77 -8.47 -25.43
CA LEU A 23 -26.63 -9.36 -25.16
C LEU A 23 -25.28 -8.64 -25.24
N GLY A 24 -25.13 -7.68 -26.17
CA GLY A 24 -23.92 -6.87 -26.29
C GLY A 24 -23.72 -5.91 -25.11
N GLY A 25 -24.81 -5.35 -24.57
CA GLY A 25 -24.77 -4.46 -23.41
C GLY A 25 -24.37 -5.17 -22.11
N LEU A 26 -24.83 -6.42 -21.93
CA LEU A 26 -24.50 -7.21 -20.73
C LEU A 26 -23.03 -7.63 -20.70
N LEU A 27 -22.47 -8.03 -21.85
CA LEU A 27 -21.06 -8.39 -21.99
C LEU A 27 -20.14 -7.17 -21.80
N LEU A 28 -20.54 -6.01 -22.32
CA LEU A 28 -19.80 -4.76 -22.10
C LEU A 28 -19.87 -4.30 -20.64
N ALA A 29 -21.00 -4.49 -19.95
CA ALA A 29 -21.14 -4.20 -18.52
C ALA A 29 -20.31 -5.17 -17.65
N LEU A 30 -20.21 -6.44 -18.02
CA LEU A 30 -19.38 -7.44 -17.33
C LEU A 30 -17.87 -7.17 -17.54
N LEU A 31 -17.48 -6.72 -18.74
CA LEU A 31 -16.11 -6.29 -19.06
C LEU A 31 -15.76 -4.95 -18.40
N LEU A 32 -16.72 -4.03 -18.21
CA LEU A 32 -16.52 -2.81 -17.44
C LEU A 32 -16.52 -3.04 -15.92
N ALA A 33 -17.16 -4.11 -15.42
CA ALA A 33 -17.15 -4.49 -14.01
C ALA A 33 -15.82 -5.15 -13.58
N LEU A 34 -15.05 -5.68 -14.53
CA LEU A 34 -13.66 -6.10 -14.34
C LEU A 34 -12.71 -4.92 -14.58
N ARG A 35 -12.93 -3.80 -13.88
CA ARG A 35 -11.82 -2.86 -13.65
C ARG A 35 -10.89 -3.52 -12.63
N VAL A 36 -10.02 -4.40 -13.11
CA VAL A 36 -8.81 -4.74 -12.37
C VAL A 36 -8.04 -3.43 -12.30
N ASP A 37 -7.90 -2.85 -11.10
CA ASP A 37 -7.02 -1.71 -10.83
C ASP A 37 -5.58 -2.11 -11.18
N ALA A 38 -5.23 -2.04 -12.46
CA ALA A 38 -3.94 -2.46 -13.00
C ALA A 38 -2.78 -1.53 -12.61
N GLY A 39 -3.05 -0.48 -11.81
CA GLY A 39 -2.07 0.53 -11.43
C GLY A 39 -1.26 0.24 -10.16
N LEU A 40 -1.63 -0.78 -9.37
CA LEU A 40 -1.02 -1.13 -8.07
C LEU A 40 -1.02 -2.66 -7.84
N ALA A 41 -0.90 -3.44 -8.92
CA ALA A 41 -0.95 -4.89 -8.83
C ALA A 41 0.41 -5.43 -8.34
N TRP A 42 0.41 -5.99 -7.14
CA TRP A 42 1.50 -6.80 -6.60
C TRP A 42 2.01 -7.84 -7.62
N ASP A 43 3.30 -7.80 -7.93
CA ASP A 43 3.99 -8.67 -8.89
C ASP A 43 5.05 -9.52 -8.18
N SER A 44 4.60 -10.63 -7.57
CA SER A 44 5.51 -11.51 -6.84
C SER A 44 6.60 -12.12 -7.72
N GLN A 45 6.35 -12.30 -9.01
CA GLN A 45 7.37 -12.84 -9.93
C GLN A 45 8.51 -11.84 -10.15
N ARG A 46 8.20 -10.54 -10.21
CA ARG A 46 9.22 -9.48 -10.24
C ARG A 46 10.01 -9.43 -8.94
N LEU A 47 9.34 -9.53 -7.79
CA LEU A 47 10.03 -9.58 -6.51
C LEU A 47 11.05 -10.73 -6.48
N LEU A 48 10.62 -11.96 -6.80
CA LEU A 48 11.49 -13.12 -6.78
C LEU A 48 12.67 -13.00 -7.76
N ARG A 49 12.42 -12.49 -8.98
CA ARG A 49 13.48 -12.25 -9.96
C ARG A 49 14.48 -11.19 -9.49
N GLY A 50 14.00 -10.13 -8.83
CA GLY A 50 14.86 -9.11 -8.23
C GLY A 50 15.67 -9.63 -7.05
N ALA A 51 15.11 -10.54 -6.26
CA ALA A 51 15.76 -11.12 -5.09
C ALA A 51 16.87 -12.11 -5.43
N GLN A 52 16.72 -12.85 -6.54
CA GLN A 52 17.68 -13.88 -6.95
C GLN A 52 19.13 -13.41 -7.08
N PRO A 53 19.46 -12.29 -7.76
CA PRO A 53 20.84 -11.79 -7.84
C PRO A 53 21.38 -11.21 -6.52
N LEU A 54 20.53 -10.95 -5.53
CA LEU A 54 20.92 -10.38 -4.22
C LEU A 54 21.33 -11.46 -3.20
N GLY A 55 21.22 -12.74 -3.57
CA GLY A 55 21.70 -13.88 -2.78
C GLY A 55 20.59 -14.64 -2.04
N GLU A 56 20.97 -15.73 -1.37
CA GLU A 56 20.03 -16.67 -0.76
C GLU A 56 19.13 -16.04 0.31
N LEU A 57 19.68 -15.12 1.12
CA LEU A 57 18.90 -14.46 2.16
C LEU A 57 17.78 -13.61 1.56
N ALA A 58 18.09 -12.83 0.52
CA ALA A 58 17.11 -12.03 -0.21
C ALA A 58 16.00 -12.91 -0.78
N LEU A 59 16.36 -14.00 -1.47
CA LEU A 59 15.39 -14.91 -2.08
C LEU A 59 14.52 -15.61 -1.03
N ARG A 60 15.11 -16.11 0.07
CA ARG A 60 14.35 -16.70 1.20
C ARG A 60 13.41 -15.68 1.81
N ASN A 61 13.85 -14.43 1.94
CA ASN A 61 13.02 -13.38 2.53
C ASN A 61 11.86 -13.00 1.61
N ALA A 62 12.13 -12.81 0.32
CA ALA A 62 11.14 -12.55 -0.71
C ALA A 62 10.08 -13.65 -0.84
N LEU A 63 10.48 -14.93 -0.81
CA LEU A 63 9.55 -16.06 -0.84
C LEU A 63 8.57 -16.04 0.33
N ALA A 64 9.05 -15.77 1.55
CA ALA A 64 8.12 -15.74 2.69
C ALA A 64 7.29 -14.45 2.76
N VAL A 65 7.73 -13.34 2.15
CA VAL A 65 6.85 -12.18 1.93
C VAL A 65 5.75 -12.52 0.93
N GLN A 66 6.09 -13.18 -0.18
CA GLN A 66 5.08 -13.67 -1.13
C GLN A 66 4.06 -14.59 -0.45
N GLU A 67 4.53 -15.56 0.36
CA GLU A 67 3.66 -16.45 1.12
C GLU A 67 2.76 -15.68 2.10
N LEU A 68 3.33 -14.73 2.85
CA LEU A 68 2.57 -13.87 3.75
C LEU A 68 1.46 -13.12 2.99
N VAL A 69 1.79 -12.45 1.90
CA VAL A 69 0.82 -11.70 1.07
C VAL A 69 -0.29 -12.62 0.54
N GLN A 70 0.02 -13.86 0.17
CA GLN A 70 -0.99 -14.84 -0.28
C GLN A 70 -1.94 -15.29 0.84
N GLN A 71 -1.48 -15.33 2.09
CA GLN A 71 -2.30 -15.78 3.23
C GLN A 71 -3.15 -14.66 3.84
N LEU A 72 -2.71 -13.41 3.74
CA LEU A 72 -3.37 -12.26 4.38
C LEU A 72 -4.83 -12.02 3.96
N PRO A 73 -5.26 -12.24 2.70
CA PRO A 73 -6.67 -12.11 2.31
C PRO A 73 -7.64 -12.98 3.13
N GLY A 74 -7.18 -14.11 3.67
CA GLY A 74 -7.98 -14.98 4.54
C GLY A 74 -8.18 -14.45 5.97
N ARG A 75 -7.55 -13.32 6.33
CA ARG A 75 -7.68 -12.66 7.63
C ARG A 75 -8.54 -11.42 7.52
N ASP A 76 -9.16 -11.05 8.63
CA ASP A 76 -9.76 -9.72 8.81
C ASP A 76 -8.67 -8.63 8.78
N GLU A 77 -9.06 -7.39 8.51
CA GLU A 77 -8.09 -6.30 8.31
C GLU A 77 -7.17 -6.09 9.53
N PRO A 78 -7.65 -6.03 10.79
CA PRO A 78 -6.80 -6.01 11.98
C PRO A 78 -5.82 -7.19 12.06
N GLY A 79 -6.26 -8.40 11.73
CA GLY A 79 -5.42 -9.59 11.68
C GLY A 79 -4.34 -9.52 10.60
N ARG A 80 -4.57 -8.80 9.49
CA ARG A 80 -3.55 -8.51 8.48
C ARG A 80 -2.49 -7.56 9.03
N ILE A 81 -2.91 -6.49 9.70
CA ILE A 81 -2.01 -5.50 10.31
C ILE A 81 -1.08 -6.18 11.31
N ALA A 82 -1.63 -7.00 12.21
CA ALA A 82 -0.86 -7.74 13.21
C ALA A 82 0.14 -8.70 12.57
N ALA A 83 -0.30 -9.50 11.60
CA ALA A 83 0.56 -10.48 10.95
C ALA A 83 1.76 -9.85 10.23
N VAL A 84 1.57 -8.73 9.54
CA VAL A 84 2.69 -8.02 8.88
C VAL A 84 3.65 -7.41 9.91
N ASN A 85 3.11 -6.79 10.96
CA ASN A 85 3.93 -6.21 12.01
C ASN A 85 4.83 -7.26 12.69
N ASP A 86 4.24 -8.39 13.08
CA ASP A 86 4.95 -9.49 13.74
C ASP A 86 5.98 -10.13 12.83
N PHE A 87 5.63 -10.33 11.55
CA PHE A 87 6.54 -10.91 10.56
C PHE A 87 7.85 -10.12 10.44
N PHE A 88 7.78 -8.81 10.23
CA PHE A 88 8.99 -8.00 10.05
C PHE A 88 9.77 -7.86 11.36
N ASN A 89 9.08 -7.70 12.50
CA ASN A 89 9.72 -7.60 13.82
C ASN A 89 10.47 -8.88 14.23
N GLN A 90 10.06 -10.04 13.73
CA GLN A 90 10.74 -11.31 14.00
C GLN A 90 11.87 -11.61 13.00
N ARG A 91 11.78 -11.06 11.79
CA ARG A 91 12.60 -11.51 10.65
C ARG A 91 13.72 -10.56 10.26
N ILE A 92 13.57 -9.27 10.57
CA ILE A 92 14.56 -8.25 10.28
C ILE A 92 15.27 -7.88 11.59
N GLY A 93 16.60 -7.84 11.56
CA GLY A 93 17.40 -7.36 12.68
C GLY A 93 17.53 -5.84 12.68
N PHE A 94 17.36 -5.19 13.83
CA PHE A 94 17.63 -3.75 13.93
C PHE A 94 19.13 -3.46 13.81
N ARG A 95 19.53 -2.60 12.86
CA ARG A 95 20.90 -2.13 12.63
C ARG A 95 20.86 -0.72 12.05
N SER A 96 21.86 0.11 12.38
CA SER A 96 21.92 1.49 11.86
C SER A 96 22.34 1.52 10.39
N ASP A 97 21.95 2.57 9.68
CA ASP A 97 22.42 2.81 8.31
C ASP A 97 23.93 2.96 8.19
N LEU A 98 24.57 3.50 9.22
CA LEU A 98 26.02 3.64 9.24
C LEU A 98 26.69 2.26 9.19
N ASP A 99 26.12 1.28 9.90
CA ASP A 99 26.63 -0.09 9.90
C ASP A 99 26.30 -0.84 8.59
N LEU A 100 25.13 -0.59 8.01
CA LEU A 100 24.63 -1.33 6.84
C LEU A 100 25.11 -0.77 5.50
N TYR A 101 25.15 0.55 5.38
CA TYR A 101 25.33 1.29 4.14
C TYR A 101 26.52 2.27 4.20
N GLY A 102 27.10 2.51 5.38
CA GLY A 102 28.23 3.45 5.54
C GLY A 102 27.82 4.92 5.42
N VAL A 103 26.52 5.21 5.49
CA VAL A 103 25.95 6.57 5.42
C VAL A 103 24.99 6.76 6.59
N THR A 104 24.66 8.01 6.91
CA THR A 104 23.92 8.32 8.14
C THR A 104 22.41 8.15 8.05
N ASP A 105 21.85 8.09 6.84
CA ASP A 105 20.40 8.10 6.60
C ASP A 105 20.12 7.62 5.16
N TYR A 106 19.73 6.36 5.02
CA TYR A 106 19.49 5.64 3.78
C TYR A 106 18.18 4.86 3.88
N TRP A 107 17.18 5.30 3.11
CA TRP A 107 15.90 4.60 3.11
C TRP A 107 15.95 3.39 2.18
N ALA A 108 16.00 2.20 2.76
CA ALA A 108 15.97 0.96 2.02
C ALA A 108 14.59 0.70 1.42
N SER A 109 14.58 0.11 0.23
CA SER A 109 13.37 -0.47 -0.32
C SER A 109 13.03 -1.80 0.37
N PRO A 110 11.80 -2.31 0.24
CA PRO A 110 11.46 -3.61 0.82
C PRO A 110 12.43 -4.73 0.42
N LEU A 111 12.86 -4.78 -0.85
CA LEU A 111 13.79 -5.81 -1.29
C LEU A 111 15.20 -5.62 -0.71
N GLU A 112 15.68 -4.38 -0.57
CA GLU A 112 16.97 -4.10 0.07
C GLU A 112 16.96 -4.52 1.55
N THR A 113 15.90 -4.20 2.29
CA THR A 113 15.72 -4.66 3.68
C THR A 113 15.70 -6.19 3.75
N MET A 114 14.99 -6.85 2.82
CA MET A 114 14.97 -8.32 2.73
C MET A 114 16.34 -8.90 2.40
N ALA A 115 17.12 -8.26 1.54
CA ALA A 115 18.44 -8.73 1.13
C ALA A 115 19.46 -8.61 2.27
N ARG A 116 19.39 -7.53 3.06
CA ARG A 116 20.22 -7.35 4.25
C ARG A 116 19.76 -8.23 5.42
N GLY A 117 18.46 -8.53 5.50
CA GLY A 117 17.86 -9.13 6.70
C GLY A 117 17.96 -8.23 7.93
N ALA A 118 18.25 -6.94 7.71
CA ALA A 118 18.45 -5.93 8.71
C ALA A 118 18.10 -4.55 8.13
N GLY A 119 17.76 -3.62 9.02
CA GLY A 119 17.42 -2.23 8.71
C GLY A 119 17.23 -1.44 9.99
N ASP A 120 17.04 -0.13 9.88
CA ASP A 120 16.71 0.72 11.02
C ASP A 120 15.19 1.00 11.08
N CYS A 121 14.75 2.08 11.74
CA CYS A 121 13.33 2.29 11.99
C CYS A 121 12.49 2.51 10.73
N GLU A 122 13.00 3.29 9.76
CA GLU A 122 12.27 3.56 8.54
C GLU A 122 12.13 2.33 7.66
N ASP A 123 13.16 1.50 7.59
CA ASP A 123 13.20 0.31 6.75
C ASP A 123 12.10 -0.68 7.16
N PHE A 124 11.90 -0.86 8.46
CA PHE A 124 10.80 -1.65 9.00
C PHE A 124 9.45 -1.06 8.61
N ALA A 125 9.27 0.25 8.80
CA ALA A 125 8.01 0.92 8.51
C ALA A 125 7.67 0.87 7.00
N ILE A 126 8.67 1.06 6.14
CA ILE A 126 8.56 0.99 4.68
C ILE A 126 8.22 -0.43 4.23
N ALA A 127 8.93 -1.45 4.71
CA ALA A 127 8.67 -2.84 4.34
C ALA A 127 7.27 -3.31 4.78
N LYS A 128 6.83 -2.91 5.99
CA LYS A 128 5.47 -3.14 6.48
C LYS A 128 4.42 -2.43 5.60
N TYR A 129 4.66 -1.17 5.22
CA TYR A 129 3.75 -0.38 4.38
C TYR A 129 3.48 -1.08 3.05
N PHE A 130 4.54 -1.38 2.29
CA PHE A 130 4.39 -1.98 0.97
C PHE A 130 3.80 -3.39 1.03
N THR A 131 4.14 -4.17 2.05
CA THR A 131 3.56 -5.51 2.22
C THR A 131 2.06 -5.46 2.53
N LEU A 132 1.61 -4.50 3.34
CA LEU A 132 0.19 -4.31 3.61
C LEU A 132 -0.58 -3.83 2.37
N VAL A 133 0.02 -2.95 1.58
CA VAL A 133 -0.55 -2.50 0.30
C VAL A 133 -0.66 -3.67 -0.68
N ALA A 134 0.39 -4.49 -0.81
CA ALA A 134 0.37 -5.70 -1.63
C ALA A 134 -0.70 -6.71 -1.16
N ALA A 135 -1.02 -6.74 0.14
CA ALA A 135 -2.10 -7.53 0.72
C ALA A 135 -3.50 -6.89 0.61
N GLY A 136 -3.63 -5.78 -0.13
CA GLY A 136 -4.90 -5.12 -0.41
C GLY A 136 -5.39 -4.16 0.68
N VAL A 137 -4.55 -3.79 1.66
CA VAL A 137 -4.91 -2.73 2.61
C VAL A 137 -4.83 -1.38 1.89
N SER A 138 -5.89 -0.58 2.02
CA SER A 138 -5.94 0.73 1.36
C SER A 138 -4.81 1.65 1.86
N GLN A 139 -4.06 2.23 0.92
CA GLN A 139 -3.01 3.21 1.21
C GLN A 139 -3.50 4.42 2.04
N LYS A 140 -4.78 4.78 1.90
CA LYS A 140 -5.41 5.87 2.66
C LYS A 140 -5.49 5.61 4.16
N LYS A 141 -5.43 4.33 4.56
CA LYS A 141 -5.40 3.90 5.96
C LYS A 141 -3.98 3.80 6.52
N LEU A 142 -2.95 3.97 5.70
CA LEU A 142 -1.56 3.75 6.08
C LEU A 142 -0.77 5.05 5.95
N ARG A 143 -0.04 5.40 7.01
CA ARG A 143 0.86 6.55 7.01
C ARG A 143 2.16 6.21 7.70
N LEU A 144 3.29 6.47 7.04
CA LEU A 144 4.58 6.52 7.71
C LEU A 144 4.58 7.78 8.58
N VAL A 145 4.99 7.65 9.84
CA VAL A 145 4.96 8.74 10.82
C VAL A 145 6.35 8.92 11.39
N TYR A 146 6.91 10.10 11.17
CA TYR A 146 8.13 10.50 11.85
C TYR A 146 7.78 11.06 13.22
N VAL A 147 8.41 10.51 14.25
CA VAL A 147 8.12 10.80 15.65
C VAL A 147 9.42 11.12 16.38
N ARG A 148 9.29 11.79 17.52
CA ARG A 148 10.33 11.79 18.55
C ARG A 148 9.96 10.71 19.57
N ALA A 149 10.74 9.65 19.64
CA ALA A 149 10.59 8.59 20.64
C ALA A 149 11.38 8.96 21.90
N MET A 150 10.81 8.69 23.07
CA MET A 150 11.50 8.89 24.34
C MET A 150 12.31 7.64 24.70
N ASP A 151 13.63 7.73 24.63
CA ASP A 151 14.55 6.66 25.01
C ASP A 151 15.48 7.15 26.13
N LEU A 152 15.47 6.44 27.27
CA LEU A 152 16.24 6.79 28.48
C LEU A 152 16.14 8.29 28.90
N GLY A 153 14.99 8.93 28.66
CA GLY A 153 14.75 10.33 28.98
C GLY A 153 15.23 11.34 27.93
N LEU A 154 15.73 10.87 26.78
CA LEU A 154 16.11 11.67 25.63
C LEU A 154 15.13 11.46 24.48
N ALA A 155 14.76 12.54 23.81
CA ALA A 155 13.93 12.48 22.63
C ALA A 155 14.80 12.18 21.40
N VAL A 156 14.66 10.99 20.83
CA VAL A 156 15.40 10.53 19.65
C VAL A 156 14.51 10.47 18.41
N PRO A 157 15.03 10.76 17.20
CA PRO A 157 14.35 10.48 15.95
C PRO A 157 13.92 9.02 15.84
N HIS A 158 12.70 8.77 15.38
CA HIS A 158 12.19 7.43 15.12
C HIS A 158 11.13 7.48 14.02
N MET A 159 10.88 6.35 13.36
CA MET A 159 9.83 6.20 12.35
C MET A 159 8.99 4.96 12.63
N VAL A 160 7.66 5.13 12.53
CA VAL A 160 6.68 4.06 12.71
C VAL A 160 5.68 4.06 11.54
N LEU A 161 4.94 2.97 11.39
CA LEU A 161 3.79 2.92 10.49
C LEU A 161 2.51 3.04 11.31
N ALA A 162 1.64 3.98 10.95
CA ALA A 162 0.32 4.16 11.55
C ALA A 162 -0.76 3.60 10.64
N TYR A 163 -1.66 2.81 11.23
CA TYR A 163 -2.86 2.27 10.59
C TYR A 163 -4.12 2.95 11.15
N TYR A 164 -4.95 3.50 10.27
CA TYR A 164 -6.19 4.20 10.56
C TYR A 164 -7.38 3.35 10.12
N PRO A 165 -8.10 2.67 11.04
CA PRO A 165 -9.33 1.94 10.69
C PRO A 165 -10.36 2.83 9.98
N THR A 166 -10.51 4.06 10.47
CA THR A 166 -11.25 5.16 9.85
C THR A 166 -10.39 6.43 9.86
N PRO A 167 -10.67 7.44 9.00
CA PRO A 167 -9.85 8.65 8.90
C PRO A 167 -9.71 9.46 10.20
N ASP A 168 -10.65 9.33 11.12
CA ASP A 168 -10.76 10.02 12.42
C ASP A 168 -10.44 9.13 13.63
N ALA A 169 -10.13 7.84 13.41
CA ALA A 169 -9.79 6.92 14.47
C ALA A 169 -8.43 7.24 15.11
N ASP A 170 -8.29 6.87 16.39
CA ASP A 170 -6.99 6.74 17.04
C ASP A 170 -6.20 5.61 16.36
N PRO A 171 -5.10 5.92 15.65
CA PRO A 171 -4.44 4.95 14.79
C PRO A 171 -3.68 3.90 15.60
N TRP A 172 -3.58 2.70 15.06
CA TRP A 172 -2.70 1.67 15.60
C TRP A 172 -1.28 1.87 15.10
N VAL A 173 -0.32 1.81 16.01
CA VAL A 173 1.10 2.00 15.73
C VAL A 173 1.77 0.64 15.54
N LEU A 174 2.42 0.49 14.38
CA LEU A 174 3.29 -0.61 14.02
C LEU A 174 4.73 -0.14 14.19
N ASP A 175 5.38 -0.63 15.23
CA ASP A 175 6.69 -0.21 15.69
C ASP A 175 7.63 -1.42 15.77
N ASN A 176 8.92 -1.21 15.53
CA ASN A 176 9.97 -2.22 15.70
C ASN A 176 10.59 -2.20 17.11
N LEU A 177 10.56 -1.06 17.81
CA LEU A 177 11.09 -0.96 19.19
C LEU A 177 10.12 -1.56 20.22
N VAL A 178 8.82 -1.32 20.02
CA VAL A 178 7.74 -1.91 20.83
C VAL A 178 6.86 -2.77 19.91
N PRO A 179 7.10 -4.09 19.83
CA PRO A 179 6.48 -4.93 18.80
C PRO A 179 4.95 -5.06 18.92
N GLY A 180 4.37 -4.83 20.10
CA GLY A 180 2.93 -4.95 20.29
C GLY A 180 2.16 -3.83 19.59
N LEU A 181 1.14 -4.19 18.81
CA LEU A 181 0.19 -3.23 18.26
C LEU A 181 -0.53 -2.49 19.38
N ARG A 182 -0.39 -1.16 19.39
CA ARG A 182 -1.04 -0.29 20.37
C ARG A 182 -1.65 0.93 19.66
N PRO A 183 -2.80 1.43 20.13
CA PRO A 183 -3.29 2.72 19.68
C PRO A 183 -2.29 3.83 20.03
N ALA A 184 -2.25 4.90 19.24
CA ALA A 184 -1.31 6.00 19.44
C ALA A 184 -1.53 6.71 20.80
N SER A 185 -2.77 6.80 21.28
CA SER A 185 -3.05 7.29 22.63
C SER A 185 -2.39 6.47 23.75
N ALA A 186 -2.07 5.19 23.51
CA ALA A 186 -1.37 4.31 24.43
C ALA A 186 0.17 4.31 24.21
N ARG A 187 0.68 5.23 23.39
CA ARG A 187 2.11 5.43 23.11
C ARG A 187 2.56 6.86 23.46
N PRO A 188 2.46 7.28 24.74
CA PRO A 188 2.88 8.62 25.17
C PRO A 188 4.39 8.85 25.01
N ASP A 189 5.16 7.77 24.81
CA ASP A 189 6.57 7.80 24.48
C ASP A 189 6.85 8.33 23.06
N LEU A 190 5.85 8.38 22.17
CA LEU A 190 5.99 8.85 20.79
C LEU A 190 5.31 10.21 20.60
N THR A 191 6.08 11.23 20.25
CA THR A 191 5.55 12.55 19.85
C THR A 191 5.58 12.69 18.33
N PRO A 192 4.44 12.72 17.63
CA PRO A 192 4.42 12.85 16.17
C PRO A 192 4.89 14.23 15.72
N VAL A 193 5.65 14.24 14.62
CA VAL A 193 6.14 15.48 13.99
C VAL A 193 5.47 15.68 12.64
N PHE A 194 5.46 14.66 11.78
CA PHE A 194 4.75 14.65 10.50
C PHE A 194 4.46 13.21 10.06
N SER A 195 3.54 13.05 9.12
CA SER A 195 3.21 11.76 8.51
C SER A 195 3.03 11.87 6.99
N PHE A 196 3.20 10.77 6.26
CA PHE A 196 3.12 10.76 4.81
C PHE A 196 2.81 9.36 4.28
N ASN A 197 2.39 9.27 3.02
CA ASN A 197 2.27 8.01 2.28
C ASN A 197 2.57 8.28 0.78
N ALA A 198 2.23 7.33 -0.10
CA ALA A 198 2.45 7.53 -1.54
C ALA A 198 1.57 8.63 -2.17
N GLU A 199 0.47 9.04 -1.50
CA GLU A 199 -0.51 9.99 -2.04
C GLU A 199 -0.35 11.42 -1.48
N ALA A 200 0.08 11.58 -0.21
CA ALA A 200 0.12 12.88 0.45
C ALA A 200 1.07 12.96 1.67
N ILE A 201 1.27 14.17 2.20
CA ILE A 201 2.08 14.52 3.38
C ILE A 201 1.24 15.37 4.33
N TRP A 202 1.28 15.11 5.63
CA TRP A 202 0.57 15.79 6.71
C TRP A 202 1.55 16.21 7.81
N GLU A 203 1.38 17.39 8.43
CA GLU A 203 2.13 17.77 9.65
C GLU A 203 1.37 17.32 10.91
N GLY A 204 2.09 16.76 11.90
CA GLY A 204 1.53 16.23 13.14
C GLY A 204 0.51 15.10 12.94
N VAL A 205 -0.60 15.16 13.70
CA VAL A 205 -1.75 14.23 13.64
C VAL A 205 -2.91 14.76 12.76
N GLY A 206 -2.67 15.85 12.02
CA GLY A 206 -3.71 16.49 11.21
C GLY A 206 -4.23 15.61 10.07
N SER A 207 -5.47 15.86 9.66
CA SER A 207 -6.10 15.23 8.49
C SER A 207 -5.85 15.98 7.18
N SER A 208 -5.33 17.21 7.24
CA SER A 208 -5.08 18.07 6.09
C SER A 208 -3.61 18.04 5.64
N PRO A 209 -3.33 17.79 4.34
CA PRO A 209 -1.97 17.75 3.86
C PRO A 209 -1.31 19.14 3.80
N VAL A 210 -0.01 19.23 4.12
CA VAL A 210 0.76 20.49 4.13
C VAL A 210 1.67 20.58 2.91
N LYS A 211 1.79 21.78 2.33
CA LYS A 211 2.73 22.08 1.24
C LYS A 211 4.03 22.70 1.81
N GLY A 212 5.07 21.89 2.00
CA GLY A 212 6.47 22.35 2.09
C GLY A 212 7.23 22.09 3.40
N SER A 213 8.57 22.02 3.32
CA SER A 213 9.60 21.55 4.29
C SER A 213 10.02 20.07 4.22
N ALA A 214 9.50 19.36 3.21
CA ALA A 214 9.70 17.92 3.04
C ALA A 214 10.68 17.53 1.91
N THR A 215 11.42 18.45 1.28
CA THR A 215 12.04 18.23 -0.04
C THR A 215 13.04 17.06 -0.11
N GLU A 216 13.96 16.92 0.85
CA GLU A 216 14.95 15.83 0.85
C GLU A 216 14.31 14.48 1.23
N ARG A 217 13.48 14.44 2.28
CA ARG A 217 12.75 13.23 2.67
C ARG A 217 11.72 12.81 1.61
N LEU A 218 11.12 13.77 0.92
CA LEU A 218 10.32 13.53 -0.27
C LEU A 218 11.16 12.95 -1.40
N SER A 219 12.42 13.40 -1.53
CA SER A 219 13.32 12.84 -2.53
C SER A 219 13.72 11.40 -2.20
N ARG A 220 13.96 11.08 -0.92
CA ARG A 220 14.24 9.71 -0.46
C ARG A 220 13.02 8.82 -0.59
N TRP A 221 11.85 9.30 -0.16
CA TRP A 221 10.60 8.59 -0.32
C TRP A 221 10.25 8.38 -1.81
N ALA A 222 10.46 9.36 -2.67
CA ALA A 222 10.30 9.20 -4.11
C ALA A 222 11.27 8.15 -4.68
N ALA A 223 12.50 8.09 -4.19
CA ALA A 223 13.45 7.04 -4.57
C ALA A 223 12.97 5.66 -4.12
N VAL A 224 12.46 5.53 -2.88
CA VAL A 224 11.87 4.29 -2.37
C VAL A 224 10.65 3.87 -3.19
N LEU A 225 9.73 4.79 -3.49
CA LEU A 225 8.55 4.51 -4.31
C LEU A 225 8.93 3.96 -5.70
N ARG A 226 9.99 4.52 -6.30
CA ARG A 226 10.52 4.02 -7.58
C ARG A 226 11.11 2.62 -7.42
N LYS A 227 11.99 2.40 -6.44
CA LYS A 227 12.61 1.09 -6.16
C LYS A 227 11.55 0.02 -5.89
N ALA A 228 10.59 0.30 -5.01
CA ALA A 228 9.52 -0.62 -4.66
C ALA A 228 8.68 -1.03 -5.87
N ARG A 229 8.35 -0.08 -6.77
CA ARG A 229 7.67 -0.38 -8.04
C ARG A 229 8.50 -1.29 -8.95
N GLU A 230 9.80 -1.03 -9.04
CA GLU A 230 10.74 -1.86 -9.82
C GLU A 230 10.89 -3.27 -9.22
N GLU A 231 10.65 -3.41 -7.92
CA GLU A 231 10.68 -4.67 -7.16
C GLU A 231 9.36 -5.46 -7.24
N GLY A 232 8.27 -4.83 -7.67
CA GLY A 232 6.97 -5.49 -7.84
C GLY A 232 5.95 -5.18 -6.75
N PHE A 233 6.17 -4.14 -5.95
CA PHE A 233 5.19 -3.57 -5.03
C PHE A 233 4.36 -2.44 -5.65
#